data_AF-A0A672Q3P5-F1
#
_entry.id   AF-A0A672Q3P5-F1
#
_cell.length_a   1.000
_cell.length_b   1.000
_cell.length_c   1.000
_cell.angle_alpha   90.00
_cell.angle_beta   90.00
_cell.angle_gamma   90.00
#
_symmetry.space_group_name_H-M   'P 1'
#
loop_
_entity.id
_entity.type
_entity.pdbx_description
1 polymer ?
#
loop_
_entity_poly.entity_id
_entity_poly.type
_entity_poly.pdbx_seq_one_letter_code
_entity_poly.pdbx_strand_id
1 'polypeptide(L)'
;YCNALLLKVTFPNTVKFHYRTSLCDGTVLDDSRTMGGLSKPMELILGKKFKLPVWEQVVTTMREGELAEFTCDVKHTALYPLVSLSLRNISHGKDPLEGQRHCCGIAQVHSHHSMGHPDLDKLQVNPQPLVFTLEMLEILPPGSYQLEIWAMTDEEKLQVIPQIHEEGNALFKSGDISAASEKYYSAIACLKNLQMKERPGDDHWIKLDLMITPLLLNYCQCKHLLGQYYEVLDHCSSIINKYDDNVKAYFKRGKAHAAVWNEAEARADFAKVIELDPSLETSVAKELRTMEDRIREKQKEEKGRYKNLFNYNSKASATASTVSSVFLSTSPSLKLKTYIHSTVVNELNCQLYLYVTTNK
;
A
#
# COMPACT_ATOMS: atom_id res chain seq x y z
N TYR A 1 -47.55 16.78 -15.68
CA TYR A 1 -46.60 17.07 -14.60
C TYR A 1 -46.47 15.86 -13.69
N CYS A 2 -45.54 14.96 -14.01
CA CYS A 2 -44.90 14.08 -13.03
C CYS A 2 -43.47 13.91 -13.52
N ASN A 3 -42.58 14.71 -12.95
CA ASN A 3 -41.14 14.64 -13.14
C ASN A 3 -40.64 13.30 -12.59
N ALA A 4 -40.61 12.26 -13.41
CA ALA A 4 -39.66 11.18 -13.21
C ALA A 4 -38.33 11.69 -13.75
N LEU A 5 -37.54 12.30 -12.87
CA LEU A 5 -36.16 12.65 -13.13
C LEU A 5 -35.46 11.45 -13.77
N LEU A 6 -35.14 11.60 -15.05
CA LEU A 6 -33.96 11.01 -15.66
C LEU A 6 -32.76 11.46 -14.81
N LEU A 7 -32.50 10.74 -13.72
CA LEU A 7 -31.19 10.70 -13.08
C LEU A 7 -30.24 10.20 -14.17
N LYS A 8 -29.58 11.14 -14.85
CA LYS A 8 -28.38 10.87 -15.63
C LYS A 8 -27.41 10.18 -14.67
N VAL A 9 -27.26 8.88 -14.87
CA VAL A 9 -26.40 8.00 -14.08
C VAL A 9 -24.98 8.53 -14.17
N THR A 10 -24.50 9.12 -13.07
CA THR A 10 -23.08 9.36 -12.81
C THR A 10 -22.43 8.03 -12.43
N PHE A 11 -21.41 7.59 -13.18
CA PHE A 11 -20.66 6.33 -13.00
C PHE A 11 -20.08 6.12 -11.57
N PRO A 12 -19.72 4.88 -11.14
CA PRO A 12 -20.47 3.63 -11.17
C PRO A 12 -21.14 3.34 -9.80
N ASN A 13 -22.37 2.82 -9.82
CA ASN A 13 -22.99 2.21 -8.64
C ASN A 13 -22.41 0.81 -8.44
N THR A 14 -22.16 0.43 -7.20
CA THR A 14 -21.86 -0.97 -6.85
C THR A 14 -23.13 -1.63 -6.34
N VAL A 15 -23.40 -2.84 -6.79
CA VAL A 15 -24.56 -3.61 -6.32
C VAL A 15 -24.08 -4.88 -5.64
N LYS A 16 -24.72 -5.25 -4.53
CA LYS A 16 -24.54 -6.53 -3.87
C LYS A 16 -25.80 -7.35 -4.03
N PHE A 17 -25.66 -8.58 -4.52
CA PHE A 17 -26.82 -9.46 -4.73
C PHE A 17 -26.44 -10.93 -4.55
N HIS A 18 -27.41 -11.73 -4.11
CA HIS A 18 -27.29 -13.18 -4.27
C HIS A 18 -27.80 -13.60 -5.64
N TYR A 19 -27.22 -14.67 -6.18
CA TYR A 19 -27.66 -15.22 -7.46
C TYR A 19 -27.78 -16.73 -7.37
N ARG A 20 -28.74 -17.26 -8.14
CA ARG A 20 -28.87 -18.67 -8.48
C ARG A 20 -28.99 -18.77 -9.98
N THR A 21 -28.16 -19.61 -10.59
CA THR A 21 -28.21 -19.89 -12.03
C THR A 21 -28.65 -21.33 -12.24
N SER A 22 -29.58 -21.51 -13.17
CA SER A 22 -30.07 -22.83 -13.55
C SER A 22 -30.27 -22.95 -15.05
N LEU A 23 -30.29 -24.19 -15.54
CA LEU A 23 -30.80 -24.53 -16.86
C LEU A 23 -32.33 -24.33 -16.88
N CYS A 24 -32.91 -24.18 -18.08
CA CYS A 24 -34.37 -24.05 -18.23
C CYS A 24 -35.17 -25.26 -17.73
N ASP A 25 -34.52 -26.42 -17.52
CA ASP A 25 -35.15 -27.61 -16.91
C ASP A 25 -35.14 -27.60 -15.37
N GLY A 26 -34.58 -26.56 -14.75
CA GLY A 26 -34.48 -26.39 -13.30
C GLY A 26 -33.19 -26.93 -12.67
N THR A 27 -32.31 -27.57 -13.45
CA THR A 27 -31.00 -28.03 -12.96
C THR A 27 -30.16 -26.84 -12.53
N VAL A 28 -29.80 -26.79 -11.24
CA VAL A 28 -28.98 -25.70 -10.69
C VAL A 28 -27.52 -25.89 -11.06
N LEU A 29 -26.91 -24.84 -11.60
CA LEU A 29 -25.49 -24.78 -11.91
C LEU A 29 -24.72 -24.15 -10.76
N ASP A 30 -25.17 -22.98 -10.30
CA ASP A 30 -24.47 -22.19 -9.30
C ASP A 30 -25.48 -21.49 -8.37
N ASP A 31 -25.17 -21.43 -7.08
CA ASP A 31 -25.95 -20.70 -6.08
C ASP A 31 -25.00 -20.06 -5.06
N SER A 32 -24.96 -18.73 -5.03
CA SER A 32 -24.02 -18.00 -4.19
C SER A 32 -24.25 -18.14 -2.69
N ARG A 33 -25.36 -18.76 -2.27
CA ARG A 33 -25.63 -19.09 -0.85
C ARG A 33 -24.95 -20.37 -0.40
N THR A 34 -24.65 -21.27 -1.33
CA THR A 34 -24.17 -22.64 -1.01
C THR A 34 -22.81 -22.94 -1.63
N MET A 35 -22.47 -22.26 -2.73
CA MET A 35 -21.20 -22.43 -3.43
C MET A 35 -20.01 -22.08 -2.53
N GLY A 36 -18.98 -22.92 -2.52
CA GLY A 36 -17.81 -22.74 -1.67
C GLY A 36 -18.04 -23.05 -0.18
N GLY A 37 -19.24 -23.53 0.20
CA GLY A 37 -19.59 -23.79 1.60
C GLY A 37 -19.81 -22.53 2.44
N LEU A 38 -19.85 -21.36 1.81
CA LEU A 38 -20.05 -20.06 2.45
C LEU A 38 -21.10 -19.28 1.67
N SER A 39 -22.09 -18.72 2.37
CA SER A 39 -23.05 -17.81 1.74
C SER A 39 -22.39 -16.46 1.50
N LYS A 40 -21.90 -16.24 0.27
CA LYS A 40 -21.20 -15.01 -0.10
C LYS A 40 -21.94 -14.31 -1.25
N PRO A 41 -22.48 -13.10 -1.04
CA PRO A 41 -23.12 -12.34 -2.11
C PRO A 41 -22.10 -11.92 -3.16
N MET A 42 -22.58 -11.76 -4.39
CA MET A 42 -21.81 -11.19 -5.49
C MET A 42 -21.80 -9.68 -5.36
N GLU A 43 -20.64 -9.06 -5.60
CA GLU A 43 -20.49 -7.62 -5.73
C GLU A 43 -20.18 -7.29 -7.19
N LEU A 44 -20.97 -6.41 -7.80
CA LEU A 44 -20.81 -6.01 -9.19
C LEU A 44 -20.75 -4.49 -9.30
N ILE A 45 -19.72 -4.00 -9.98
CA ILE A 45 -19.53 -2.58 -10.28
C ILE A 45 -20.06 -2.32 -11.68
N LEU A 46 -21.11 -1.50 -11.79
CA LEU A 46 -21.77 -1.26 -13.07
C LEU A 46 -20.91 -0.41 -14.00
N GLY A 47 -20.91 -0.73 -15.30
CA GLY A 47 -20.15 0.01 -16.31
C GLY A 47 -18.68 -0.40 -16.45
N LYS A 48 -18.24 -1.45 -15.74
CA LYS A 48 -16.88 -2.01 -15.85
C LYS A 48 -16.74 -3.14 -16.86
N LYS A 49 -17.74 -3.33 -17.74
CA LYS A 49 -17.76 -4.36 -18.79
C LYS A 49 -17.49 -5.75 -18.21
N PHE A 50 -18.25 -6.12 -17.20
CA PHE A 50 -18.25 -7.46 -16.64
C PHE A 50 -18.35 -8.51 -17.74
N LYS A 51 -17.62 -9.63 -17.57
CA LYS A 51 -17.50 -10.71 -18.57
C LYS A 51 -18.86 -11.31 -18.99
N LEU A 52 -19.92 -11.06 -18.22
CA LEU A 52 -21.30 -11.41 -18.55
C LEU A 52 -22.18 -10.14 -18.65
N PRO A 53 -22.23 -9.47 -19.82
CA PRO A 53 -22.89 -8.16 -19.96
C PRO A 53 -24.37 -8.15 -19.60
N VAL A 54 -25.06 -9.29 -19.76
CA VAL A 54 -26.49 -9.40 -19.44
C VAL A 54 -26.75 -9.17 -17.95
N TRP A 55 -25.79 -9.51 -17.07
CA TRP A 55 -25.94 -9.24 -15.64
C TRP A 55 -25.95 -7.74 -15.33
N GLU A 56 -25.06 -6.95 -15.94
CA GLU A 56 -25.11 -5.49 -15.78
C GLU A 56 -26.45 -4.90 -16.25
N GLN A 57 -27.04 -5.45 -17.31
CA GLN A 57 -28.33 -4.99 -17.81
C GLN A 57 -29.46 -5.31 -16.83
N VAL A 58 -29.60 -6.56 -16.38
CA VAL A 58 -30.74 -6.96 -15.54
C VAL A 58 -30.67 -6.33 -14.16
N VAL A 59 -29.49 -6.21 -13.53
CA VAL A 59 -29.38 -5.63 -12.19
C VAL A 59 -29.69 -4.13 -12.17
N THR A 60 -29.50 -3.41 -13.29
CA THR A 60 -29.88 -1.98 -13.39
C THR A 60 -31.39 -1.76 -13.35
N THR A 61 -32.17 -2.81 -13.60
CA THR A 61 -33.64 -2.76 -13.56
C THR A 61 -34.22 -3.07 -12.18
N MET A 62 -33.40 -3.57 -11.26
CA MET A 62 -33.83 -4.04 -9.93
C MET A 62 -33.76 -2.93 -8.87
N ARG A 63 -34.54 -3.10 -7.79
CA ARG A 63 -34.54 -2.29 -6.57
C ARG A 63 -33.91 -3.04 -5.41
N GLU A 64 -33.44 -2.31 -4.39
CA GLU A 64 -32.95 -2.91 -3.15
C GLU A 64 -34.03 -3.78 -2.48
N GLY A 65 -33.68 -5.01 -2.09
CA GLY A 65 -34.58 -6.03 -1.56
C GLY A 65 -35.38 -6.82 -2.62
N GLU A 66 -35.26 -6.51 -3.91
CA GLU A 66 -36.01 -7.19 -4.98
C GLU A 66 -35.44 -8.58 -5.28
N LEU A 67 -36.32 -9.57 -5.38
CA LEU A 67 -36.04 -10.91 -5.91
C LEU A 67 -36.67 -11.03 -7.31
N ALA A 68 -35.84 -11.18 -8.34
CA ALA A 68 -36.28 -11.26 -9.73
C ALA A 68 -35.67 -12.46 -10.46
N GLU A 69 -36.39 -12.97 -11.45
CA GLU A 69 -35.95 -14.09 -12.30
C GLU A 69 -35.88 -13.63 -13.76
N PHE A 70 -34.76 -13.94 -14.42
CA PHE A 70 -34.47 -13.56 -15.79
C PHE A 70 -34.12 -14.79 -16.62
N THR A 71 -34.91 -15.07 -17.65
CA THR A 71 -34.57 -16.08 -18.67
C THR A 71 -33.78 -15.42 -19.78
N CYS A 72 -32.56 -15.89 -20.02
CA CYS A 72 -31.62 -15.30 -20.97
C CYS A 72 -31.29 -16.27 -22.11
N ASP A 73 -31.41 -15.79 -23.34
CA ASP A 73 -31.07 -16.54 -24.55
C ASP A 73 -29.58 -16.89 -24.64
N VAL A 74 -29.26 -17.94 -25.40
CA VAL A 74 -27.90 -18.47 -25.63
C VAL A 74 -26.90 -17.37 -26.00
N LYS A 75 -27.33 -16.37 -26.79
CA LYS A 75 -26.46 -15.26 -27.23
C LYS A 75 -25.90 -14.42 -26.07
N HIS A 76 -26.54 -14.47 -24.91
CA HIS A 76 -26.14 -13.74 -23.70
C HIS A 76 -25.43 -14.63 -22.67
N THR A 77 -25.54 -15.95 -22.79
CA THR A 77 -25.04 -16.92 -21.80
C THR A 77 -23.80 -17.68 -22.25
N ALA A 78 -23.33 -17.48 -23.49
CA ALA A 78 -22.18 -18.20 -24.06
C ALA A 78 -20.89 -18.09 -23.23
N LEU A 79 -20.67 -16.97 -22.53
CA LEU A 79 -19.50 -16.76 -21.66
C LEU A 79 -19.73 -17.22 -20.21
N TYR A 80 -20.94 -17.69 -19.88
CA TYR A 80 -21.29 -18.13 -18.53
C TYR A 80 -20.35 -19.21 -17.98
N PRO A 81 -19.92 -20.24 -18.73
CA PRO A 81 -19.01 -21.26 -18.18
C PRO A 81 -17.70 -20.68 -17.64
N LEU A 82 -17.12 -19.70 -18.33
CA LEU A 82 -15.89 -19.02 -17.89
C LEU A 82 -16.14 -18.16 -16.64
N VAL A 83 -17.28 -17.47 -16.60
CA VAL A 83 -17.66 -16.63 -15.45
C VAL A 83 -17.95 -17.50 -14.23
N SER A 84 -18.71 -18.59 -14.39
CA SER A 84 -19.00 -19.57 -13.35
C SER A 84 -17.71 -20.16 -12.77
N LEU A 85 -16.75 -20.57 -13.61
CA LEU A 85 -15.45 -21.05 -13.14
C LEU A 85 -14.74 -20.02 -12.25
N SER A 86 -14.69 -18.74 -12.67
CA SER A 86 -14.10 -17.67 -11.84
C SER A 86 -14.84 -17.51 -10.52
N LEU A 87 -16.17 -17.55 -10.52
CA LEU A 87 -16.99 -17.40 -9.32
C LEU A 87 -16.82 -18.57 -8.34
N ARG A 88 -16.72 -19.80 -8.86
CA ARG A 88 -16.40 -21.00 -8.06
C ARG A 88 -15.02 -20.89 -7.41
N ASN A 89 -14.00 -20.48 -8.15
CA ASN A 89 -12.65 -20.27 -7.59
C ASN A 89 -12.66 -19.23 -6.46
N ILE A 90 -13.32 -18.09 -6.68
CA ILE A 90 -13.47 -17.03 -5.67
C ILE A 90 -14.15 -17.57 -4.41
N SER A 91 -15.18 -18.39 -4.55
CA SER A 91 -15.89 -18.98 -3.41
C SER A 91 -15.03 -19.91 -2.56
N HIS A 92 -14.00 -20.52 -3.17
CA HIS A 92 -13.02 -21.36 -2.50
C HIS A 92 -11.75 -20.59 -2.07
N GLY A 93 -11.72 -19.26 -2.21
CA GLY A 93 -10.56 -18.43 -1.86
C GLY A 93 -9.37 -18.59 -2.80
N LYS A 94 -9.60 -19.08 -4.02
CA LYS A 94 -8.60 -19.28 -5.07
C LYS A 94 -8.53 -18.10 -6.03
N ASP A 95 -7.47 -18.04 -6.83
CA ASP A 95 -7.34 -17.03 -7.88
C ASP A 95 -8.48 -17.18 -8.93
N PRO A 96 -9.19 -16.10 -9.32
CA PRO A 96 -10.31 -16.18 -10.26
C PRO A 96 -9.95 -16.72 -11.66
N LEU A 97 -8.68 -16.65 -12.03
CA LEU A 97 -8.12 -17.13 -13.29
C LEU A 97 -7.42 -18.49 -13.14
N GLU A 98 -7.39 -19.07 -11.94
CA GLU A 98 -6.82 -20.40 -11.72
C GLU A 98 -7.54 -21.43 -12.60
N GLY A 99 -6.80 -22.09 -13.49
CA GLY A 99 -7.37 -23.02 -14.47
C GLY A 99 -7.87 -22.38 -15.78
N GLN A 100 -8.01 -21.05 -15.84
CA GLN A 100 -8.24 -20.33 -17.10
C GLN A 100 -6.91 -20.17 -17.85
N ARG A 101 -6.59 -21.13 -18.73
CA ARG A 101 -5.41 -21.01 -19.58
C ARG A 101 -5.65 -20.00 -20.70
N HIS A 102 -4.97 -18.86 -20.63
CA HIS A 102 -4.80 -17.93 -21.74
C HIS A 102 -3.82 -18.53 -22.75
N CYS A 103 -4.25 -18.85 -23.97
CA CYS A 103 -3.33 -19.24 -25.04
C CYS A 103 -3.62 -18.41 -26.30
N CYS A 104 -2.67 -17.54 -26.64
CA CYS A 104 -2.46 -17.10 -28.02
C CYS A 104 -1.80 -18.26 -28.79
N GLY A 105 -2.34 -18.62 -29.97
CA GLY A 105 -1.65 -19.40 -31.00
C GLY A 105 -1.69 -20.94 -30.90
N ILE A 106 -2.31 -21.57 -31.91
CA ILE A 106 -2.04 -22.89 -32.55
C ILE A 106 -2.01 -24.17 -31.68
N ALA A 107 -1.88 -24.13 -30.36
CA ALA A 107 -1.84 -25.31 -29.49
C ALA A 107 -3.23 -25.92 -29.16
N GLN A 108 -4.25 -25.65 -29.98
CA GLN A 108 -5.66 -25.89 -29.63
C GLN A 108 -6.23 -27.22 -30.15
N VAL A 109 -5.44 -28.06 -30.80
CA VAL A 109 -5.98 -29.26 -31.49
C VAL A 109 -5.91 -30.54 -30.65
N HIS A 110 -5.13 -30.60 -29.56
CA HIS A 110 -4.82 -31.89 -28.90
C HIS A 110 -4.97 -31.97 -27.36
N SER A 111 -5.42 -30.92 -26.67
CA SER A 111 -5.63 -30.99 -25.21
C SER A 111 -7.11 -30.79 -24.86
N HIS A 112 -7.72 -31.85 -24.33
CA HIS A 112 -9.12 -31.93 -23.90
C HIS A 112 -9.67 -30.64 -23.24
N HIS A 113 -10.78 -30.14 -23.77
CA HIS A 113 -11.52 -28.92 -23.38
C HIS A 113 -12.21 -29.02 -22.00
N SER A 114 -11.52 -29.50 -20.96
CA SER A 114 -12.13 -29.62 -19.63
C SER A 114 -11.68 -28.50 -18.71
N MET A 115 -12.64 -27.78 -18.15
CA MET A 115 -12.49 -26.80 -17.07
C MET A 115 -12.45 -27.47 -15.69
N GLY A 116 -12.43 -28.81 -15.63
CA GLY A 116 -12.48 -29.58 -14.37
C GLY A 116 -13.86 -29.68 -13.74
N HIS A 117 -14.90 -29.17 -14.43
CA HIS A 117 -16.28 -29.14 -13.97
C HIS A 117 -17.19 -29.75 -15.07
N PRO A 118 -17.68 -31.00 -14.91
CA PRO A 118 -18.41 -31.70 -15.97
C PRO A 118 -19.69 -31.01 -16.44
N ASP A 119 -20.33 -30.25 -15.56
CA ASP A 119 -21.51 -29.42 -15.84
C ASP A 119 -21.17 -28.21 -16.72
N LEU A 120 -20.07 -27.50 -16.42
CA LEU A 120 -19.60 -26.39 -17.22
C LEU A 120 -19.02 -26.83 -18.56
N ASP A 121 -18.33 -27.97 -18.59
CA ASP A 121 -17.82 -28.59 -19.83
C ASP A 121 -18.95 -28.93 -20.79
N LYS A 122 -20.05 -29.51 -20.27
CA LYS A 122 -21.26 -29.77 -21.06
C LYS A 122 -21.89 -28.48 -21.58
N LEU A 123 -21.99 -27.45 -20.74
CA LEU A 123 -22.55 -26.17 -21.13
C LEU A 123 -21.69 -25.44 -22.17
N GLN A 124 -20.37 -25.63 -22.15
CA GLN A 124 -19.47 -25.08 -23.15
C GLN A 124 -19.59 -25.81 -24.50
N VAL A 125 -19.72 -27.13 -24.49
CA VAL A 125 -19.91 -27.93 -25.71
C VAL A 125 -21.28 -27.69 -26.33
N ASN A 126 -22.31 -27.53 -25.50
CA ASN A 126 -23.68 -27.30 -25.92
C ASN A 126 -24.25 -26.07 -25.19
N PRO A 127 -24.03 -24.85 -25.72
CA PRO A 127 -24.58 -23.63 -25.15
C PRO A 127 -26.12 -23.66 -25.14
N GLN A 128 -26.72 -23.27 -24.01
CA GLN A 128 -28.18 -23.28 -23.81
C GLN A 128 -28.63 -21.97 -23.12
N PRO A 129 -29.93 -21.61 -23.23
CA PRO A 129 -30.50 -20.53 -22.43
C PRO A 129 -30.38 -20.84 -20.94
N LEU A 130 -30.20 -19.79 -20.13
CA LEU A 130 -30.06 -19.91 -18.68
C LEU A 130 -31.11 -19.05 -17.97
N VAL A 131 -31.48 -19.48 -16.76
CA VAL A 131 -32.35 -18.75 -15.86
C VAL A 131 -31.50 -18.22 -14.70
N PHE A 132 -31.49 -16.90 -14.53
CA PHE A 132 -30.83 -16.20 -13.44
C PHE A 132 -31.86 -15.69 -12.43
N THR A 133 -31.87 -16.24 -11.22
CA THR A 133 -32.63 -15.70 -10.10
C THR A 133 -31.70 -14.83 -9.26
N LEU A 134 -31.99 -13.53 -9.16
CA LEU A 134 -31.16 -12.54 -8.47
C LEU A 134 -31.95 -11.92 -7.32
N GLU A 135 -31.29 -11.79 -6.16
CA GLU A 135 -31.82 -11.08 -5.00
C GLU A 135 -30.94 -9.88 -4.66
N MET A 136 -31.44 -8.67 -4.91
CA MET A 136 -30.71 -7.44 -4.67
C MET A 136 -30.65 -7.14 -3.17
N LEU A 137 -29.45 -7.10 -2.60
CA LEU A 137 -29.25 -6.83 -1.18
C LEU A 137 -29.00 -5.36 -0.92
N GLU A 138 -28.12 -4.73 -1.70
CA GLU A 138 -27.64 -3.38 -1.43
C GLU A 138 -27.26 -2.68 -2.74
N ILE A 139 -27.64 -1.42 -2.88
CA ILE A 139 -27.23 -0.54 -3.98
C ILE A 139 -26.40 0.60 -3.39
N LEU A 140 -25.08 0.50 -3.58
CA LEU A 140 -24.09 1.44 -3.07
C LEU A 140 -23.95 2.65 -4.01
N PRO A 141 -24.03 3.89 -3.50
CA PRO A 141 -23.90 5.09 -4.32
C PRO A 141 -22.49 5.24 -4.91
N PRO A 142 -22.33 6.02 -6.01
CA PRO A 142 -21.03 6.26 -6.62
C PRO A 142 -20.04 6.81 -5.60
N GLY A 143 -18.87 6.15 -5.47
CA GLY A 143 -17.82 6.54 -4.53
C GLY A 143 -17.93 5.97 -3.11
N SER A 144 -19.02 5.28 -2.75
CA SER A 144 -19.11 4.53 -1.48
C SER A 144 -18.38 3.18 -1.54
N TYR A 145 -18.17 2.67 -2.76
CA TYR A 145 -17.29 1.55 -3.00
C TYR A 145 -15.86 2.05 -3.18
N GLN A 146 -15.00 1.75 -2.21
CA GLN A 146 -13.55 1.80 -2.43
C GLN A 146 -13.22 0.63 -3.35
N LEU A 147 -13.16 0.89 -4.66
CA LEU A 147 -12.42 0.01 -5.57
C LEU A 147 -11.06 -0.22 -4.93
N GLU A 148 -10.82 -1.43 -4.45
CA GLU A 148 -9.49 -1.78 -4.03
C GLU A 148 -8.61 -1.54 -5.26
N ILE A 149 -7.57 -0.73 -5.07
CA ILE A 149 -6.76 -0.12 -6.14
C ILE A 149 -6.26 -1.16 -7.17
N TRP A 150 -6.22 -2.44 -6.81
CA TRP A 150 -5.88 -3.57 -7.69
C TRP A 150 -6.90 -3.89 -8.79
N ALA A 151 -8.17 -3.50 -8.66
CA ALA A 151 -9.24 -3.83 -9.62
C ALA A 151 -9.41 -2.79 -10.75
N MET A 152 -8.68 -1.67 -10.70
CA MET A 152 -8.75 -0.58 -11.69
C MET A 152 -7.75 -0.78 -12.83
N THR A 153 -8.09 -0.33 -14.04
CA THR A 153 -7.11 -0.29 -15.15
C THR A 153 -6.00 0.70 -14.83
N ASP A 154 -4.87 0.61 -15.55
CA ASP A 154 -3.73 1.47 -15.30
C ASP A 154 -4.05 2.96 -15.60
N GLU A 155 -4.89 3.23 -16.59
CA GLU A 155 -5.38 4.58 -16.90
C GLU A 155 -6.31 5.09 -15.80
N GLU A 156 -7.23 4.25 -15.32
CA GLU A 156 -8.17 4.61 -14.26
C GLU A 156 -7.45 4.91 -12.95
N LYS A 157 -6.42 4.12 -12.62
CA LYS A 157 -5.52 4.37 -11.49
C LYS A 157 -4.93 5.77 -11.56
N LEU A 158 -4.40 6.17 -12.71
CA LEU A 158 -3.80 7.49 -12.91
C LEU A 158 -4.81 8.64 -12.76
N GLN A 159 -6.06 8.45 -13.19
CA GLN A 159 -7.10 9.48 -13.06
C GLN A 159 -7.53 9.73 -11.61
N VAL A 160 -7.39 8.73 -10.73
CA VAL A 160 -7.81 8.84 -9.33
C VAL A 160 -6.71 9.44 -8.43
N ILE A 161 -5.44 9.39 -8.84
CA ILE A 161 -4.32 9.93 -8.04
C ILE A 161 -4.51 11.39 -7.61
N PRO A 162 -4.92 12.34 -8.49
CA PRO A 162 -5.14 13.72 -8.07
C PRO A 162 -6.22 13.85 -7.00
N GLN A 163 -7.30 13.07 -7.10
CA GLN A 163 -8.37 13.08 -6.10
C GLN A 163 -7.89 12.54 -4.75
N ILE A 164 -7.16 11.42 -4.73
CA ILE A 164 -6.58 10.89 -3.50
C ILE A 164 -5.60 11.90 -2.88
N HIS A 165 -4.82 12.61 -3.72
CA HIS A 165 -3.91 13.65 -3.26
C HIS A 165 -4.66 14.80 -2.59
N GLU A 166 -5.74 15.29 -3.19
CA GLU A 166 -6.59 16.35 -2.63
C GLU A 166 -7.27 15.92 -1.32
N GLU A 167 -7.79 14.70 -1.24
CA GLU A 167 -8.35 14.12 -0.02
C GLU A 167 -7.30 14.07 1.10
N GLY A 168 -6.10 13.60 0.80
CA GLY A 168 -4.97 13.60 1.74
C GLY A 168 -4.61 15.01 2.21
N ASN A 169 -4.61 15.99 1.30
CA ASN A 169 -4.35 17.40 1.63
C ASN A 169 -5.45 17.98 2.52
N ALA A 170 -6.72 17.61 2.31
CA ALA A 170 -7.85 18.04 3.12
C ALA A 170 -7.75 17.47 4.55
N LEU A 171 -7.45 16.18 4.70
CA LEU A 171 -7.24 15.51 5.99
C LEU A 171 -6.04 16.10 6.73
N PHE A 172 -4.96 16.39 6.02
CA PHE A 172 -3.79 17.03 6.61
C PHE A 172 -4.13 18.43 7.17
N LYS A 173 -4.94 19.21 6.45
CA LYS A 173 -5.39 20.53 6.90
C LYS A 173 -6.37 20.47 8.06
N SER A 174 -7.20 19.42 8.16
CA SER A 174 -8.11 19.23 9.30
C SER A 174 -7.39 18.71 10.55
N GLY A 175 -6.11 18.32 10.43
CA GLY A 175 -5.28 17.82 11.53
C GLY A 175 -5.32 16.30 11.70
N ASP A 176 -6.05 15.57 10.86
CA ASP A 176 -6.03 14.11 10.86
C ASP A 176 -4.80 13.60 10.10
N ILE A 177 -3.66 13.63 10.78
CA ILE A 177 -2.37 13.28 10.20
C ILE A 177 -2.29 11.79 9.83
N SER A 178 -2.95 10.92 10.61
CA SER A 178 -2.94 9.47 10.36
C SER A 178 -3.71 9.13 9.09
N ALA A 179 -4.96 9.61 8.97
CA ALA A 179 -5.75 9.37 7.77
C ALA A 179 -5.12 10.01 6.52
N ALA A 180 -4.52 11.21 6.66
CA ALA A 180 -3.76 11.83 5.58
C ALA A 180 -2.58 10.96 5.13
N SER A 181 -1.83 10.40 6.09
CA SER A 181 -0.71 9.49 5.82
C SER A 181 -1.15 8.25 5.03
N GLU A 182 -2.28 7.64 5.39
CA GLU A 182 -2.84 6.48 4.69
C GLU A 182 -3.24 6.82 3.26
N LYS A 183 -3.85 8.00 3.03
CA LYS A 183 -4.21 8.46 1.68
C LYS A 183 -2.99 8.70 0.80
N TYR A 184 -1.94 9.36 1.30
CA TYR A 184 -0.71 9.51 0.51
C TYR A 184 -0.06 8.16 0.22
N TYR A 185 -0.02 7.26 1.20
CA TYR A 185 0.54 5.92 1.03
C TYR A 185 -0.20 5.13 -0.05
N SER A 186 -1.53 5.17 -0.07
CA SER A 186 -2.33 4.44 -1.07
C SER A 186 -2.07 4.97 -2.49
N ALA A 187 -1.95 6.29 -2.68
CA ALA A 187 -1.58 6.88 -3.95
C ALA A 187 -0.15 6.49 -4.39
N ILE A 188 0.81 6.48 -3.46
CA ILE A 188 2.20 6.05 -3.74
C ILE A 188 2.24 4.57 -4.13
N ALA A 189 1.52 3.71 -3.40
CA ALA A 189 1.47 2.27 -3.69
C ALA A 189 0.88 2.01 -5.08
N CYS A 190 -0.17 2.75 -5.45
CA CYS A 190 -0.77 2.71 -6.77
C CYS A 190 0.25 3.04 -7.87
N LEU A 191 0.92 4.19 -7.76
CA LEU A 191 1.92 4.63 -8.74
C LEU A 191 3.14 3.70 -8.79
N LYS A 192 3.60 3.17 -7.65
CA LYS A 192 4.70 2.20 -7.63
C LYS A 192 4.33 0.89 -8.33
N ASN A 193 3.08 0.43 -8.17
CA ASN A 193 2.60 -0.76 -8.89
C ASN A 193 2.62 -0.56 -10.40
N LEU A 194 2.26 0.64 -10.89
CA LEU A 194 2.41 1.01 -12.30
C LEU A 194 3.88 1.06 -12.71
N GLN A 195 4.71 1.71 -11.91
CA GLN A 195 6.14 1.88 -12.19
C GLN A 195 6.89 0.55 -12.29
N MET A 196 6.47 -0.49 -11.55
CA MET A 196 7.04 -1.84 -11.63
C MET A 196 6.81 -2.55 -12.96
N LYS A 197 5.81 -2.11 -13.75
CA LYS A 197 5.55 -2.64 -15.10
C LYS A 197 6.45 -2.00 -16.16
N GLU A 198 7.07 -0.88 -15.82
CA GLU A 198 7.92 -0.09 -16.71
C GLU A 198 9.40 -0.40 -16.50
N ARG A 199 10.20 -0.18 -17.55
CA ARG A 199 11.65 -0.32 -17.44
C ARG A 199 12.25 0.90 -16.72
N PRO A 200 13.13 0.70 -15.72
CA PRO A 200 13.83 1.81 -15.08
C PRO A 200 14.61 2.66 -16.08
N GLY A 201 14.34 3.97 -16.07
CA GLY A 201 14.99 4.97 -16.93
C GLY A 201 14.20 5.36 -18.17
N ASP A 202 13.12 4.66 -18.53
CA ASP A 202 12.27 5.06 -19.64
C ASP A 202 11.41 6.28 -19.27
N ASP A 203 10.97 7.06 -20.27
CA ASP A 203 10.21 8.30 -20.06
C ASP A 203 8.94 8.09 -19.21
N HIS A 204 8.25 6.97 -19.40
CA HIS A 204 7.06 6.64 -18.62
C HIS A 204 7.39 6.33 -17.17
N TRP A 205 8.48 5.59 -16.92
CA TRP A 205 8.98 5.29 -15.58
C TRP A 205 9.37 6.57 -14.84
N ILE A 206 10.08 7.48 -15.51
CA ILE A 206 10.49 8.78 -14.95
C ILE A 206 9.25 9.63 -14.65
N LYS A 207 8.27 9.67 -15.55
CA LYS A 207 7.02 10.41 -15.33
C LYS A 207 6.28 9.90 -14.08
N LEU A 208 6.17 8.58 -13.90
CA LEU A 208 5.57 7.99 -12.70
C LEU A 208 6.37 8.35 -11.44
N ASP A 209 7.70 8.34 -11.51
CA ASP A 209 8.57 8.70 -10.39
C ASP A 209 8.43 10.17 -9.97
N LEU A 210 8.29 11.07 -10.95
CA LEU A 210 8.02 12.48 -10.74
C LEU A 210 6.63 12.71 -10.13
N MET A 211 5.65 11.86 -10.43
CA MET A 211 4.33 11.88 -9.77
C MET A 211 4.39 11.34 -8.33
N ILE A 212 5.19 10.31 -8.07
CA ILE A 212 5.39 9.74 -6.72
C ILE A 212 6.04 10.75 -5.77
N THR A 213 7.03 11.49 -6.25
CA THR A 213 7.87 12.38 -5.43
C THR A 213 7.08 13.38 -4.56
N PRO A 214 6.13 14.20 -5.07
CA PRO A 214 5.37 15.12 -4.24
C PRO A 214 4.47 14.41 -3.21
N LEU A 215 3.88 13.27 -3.56
CA LEU A 215 3.08 12.45 -2.64
C LEU A 215 3.96 11.90 -1.51
N LEU A 216 5.15 11.41 -1.86
CA LEU A 216 6.12 10.88 -0.90
C LEU A 216 6.63 11.98 0.04
N LEU A 217 6.86 13.19 -0.45
CA LEU A 217 7.22 14.34 0.39
C LEU A 217 6.10 14.75 1.37
N ASN A 218 4.83 14.64 0.95
CA ASN A 218 3.67 14.85 1.81
C ASN A 218 3.55 13.73 2.85
N TYR A 219 3.73 12.47 2.45
CA TYR A 219 3.79 11.33 3.36
C TYR A 219 4.91 11.48 4.41
N CYS A 220 6.11 11.87 3.99
CA CYS A 220 7.22 12.19 4.91
C CYS A 220 6.86 13.32 5.89
N GLN A 221 6.04 14.29 5.48
CA GLN A 221 5.55 15.32 6.41
C GLN A 221 4.68 14.71 7.49
N CYS A 222 3.73 13.83 7.14
CA CYS A 222 2.90 13.14 8.11
C CYS A 222 3.75 12.31 9.07
N LYS A 223 4.69 11.53 8.53
CA LYS A 223 5.58 10.67 9.32
C LYS A 223 6.46 11.45 10.28
N HIS A 224 6.96 12.61 9.87
CA HIS A 224 7.69 13.51 10.75
C HIS A 224 6.81 13.98 11.92
N LEU A 225 5.56 14.38 11.66
CA LEU A 225 4.61 14.80 12.71
C LEU A 225 4.21 13.65 13.65
N LEU A 226 4.19 12.42 13.15
CA LEU A 226 3.93 11.20 13.93
C LEU A 226 5.18 10.69 14.68
N GLY A 227 6.32 11.38 14.59
CA GLY A 227 7.57 10.98 15.25
C GLY A 227 8.30 9.80 14.59
N GLN A 228 7.89 9.39 13.39
CA GLN A 228 8.47 8.26 12.65
C GLN A 228 9.64 8.75 11.78
N TYR A 229 10.70 9.22 12.44
CA TYR A 229 11.80 9.92 11.77
C TYR A 229 12.65 9.04 10.84
N TYR A 230 12.87 7.77 11.18
CA TYR A 230 13.70 6.87 10.36
C TYR A 230 13.11 6.61 8.98
N GLU A 231 11.79 6.43 8.87
CA GLU A 231 11.10 6.31 7.57
C GLU A 231 11.28 7.58 6.72
N VAL A 232 11.27 8.75 7.35
CA VAL A 232 11.53 10.03 6.66
C VAL A 232 12.94 10.08 6.11
N LEU A 233 13.94 9.62 6.89
CA LEU A 233 15.34 9.59 6.47
C LEU A 233 15.53 8.69 5.25
N ASP A 234 14.96 7.49 5.26
CA ASP A 234 15.07 6.53 4.16
C ASP A 234 14.42 7.05 2.88
N HIS A 235 13.18 7.54 2.99
CA HIS A 235 12.45 8.06 1.84
C HIS A 235 13.09 9.32 1.25
N CYS A 236 13.50 10.28 2.09
CA CYS A 236 14.14 11.49 1.58
C CYS A 236 15.52 11.20 0.97
N SER A 237 16.28 10.26 1.54
CA SER A 237 17.57 9.83 0.96
C SER A 237 17.37 9.17 -0.40
N SER A 238 16.33 8.33 -0.56
CA SER A 238 15.98 7.75 -1.86
C SER A 238 15.61 8.80 -2.90
N ILE A 239 14.89 9.87 -2.51
CA ILE A 239 14.58 11.00 -3.41
C ILE A 239 15.88 11.72 -3.80
N ILE A 240 16.72 12.09 -2.84
CA ILE A 240 17.96 12.85 -3.06
C ILE A 240 18.95 12.09 -3.93
N ASN A 241 19.04 10.76 -3.78
CA ASN A 241 19.91 9.93 -4.63
C ASN A 241 19.50 9.93 -6.11
N LYS A 242 18.25 10.29 -6.41
CA LYS A 242 17.72 10.39 -7.78
C LYS A 242 17.65 11.83 -8.29
N TYR A 243 17.29 12.75 -7.40
CA TYR A 243 17.06 14.17 -7.67
C TYR A 243 17.79 15.01 -6.61
N ASP A 244 19.05 15.34 -6.89
CA ASP A 244 19.94 16.06 -5.97
C ASP A 244 19.66 17.56 -5.86
N ASP A 245 18.69 18.05 -6.63
CA ASP A 245 18.18 19.42 -6.64
C ASP A 245 16.88 19.57 -5.82
N ASN A 246 16.41 18.50 -5.17
CA ASN A 246 15.15 18.52 -4.43
C ASN A 246 15.26 19.19 -3.06
N VAL A 247 15.10 20.51 -3.03
CA VAL A 247 15.12 21.36 -1.82
C VAL A 247 14.23 20.82 -0.69
N LYS A 248 13.02 20.35 -1.01
CA LYS A 248 12.05 19.87 -0.01
C LYS A 248 12.51 18.57 0.66
N ALA A 249 13.16 17.68 -0.09
CA ALA A 249 13.70 16.44 0.45
C ALA A 249 14.84 16.72 1.44
N TYR A 250 15.79 17.60 1.08
CA TYR A 250 16.87 18.02 1.99
C TYR A 250 16.31 18.68 3.25
N PHE A 251 15.34 19.59 3.12
CA PHE A 251 14.76 20.25 4.28
C PHE A 251 14.07 19.27 5.23
N LYS A 252 13.30 18.31 4.71
CA LYS A 252 12.63 17.28 5.52
C LYS A 252 13.62 16.32 6.16
N ARG A 253 14.65 15.88 5.43
CA ARG A 253 15.70 14.99 5.94
C ARG A 253 16.52 15.68 7.04
N GLY A 254 16.90 16.93 6.84
CA GLY A 254 17.60 17.75 7.84
C GLY A 254 16.80 17.89 9.13
N LYS A 255 15.48 18.14 9.03
CA LYS A 255 14.59 18.14 10.20
C LYS A 255 14.49 16.78 10.89
N ALA A 256 14.46 15.69 10.14
CA ALA A 256 14.44 14.34 10.72
C ALA A 256 15.78 14.01 11.43
N HIS A 257 16.92 14.34 10.83
CA HIS A 257 18.24 14.22 11.46
C HIS A 257 18.33 15.04 12.75
N ALA A 258 17.82 16.28 12.74
CA ALA A 258 17.72 17.13 13.93
C ALA A 258 16.91 16.45 15.05
N ALA A 259 15.81 15.77 14.70
CA ALA A 259 14.94 15.11 15.66
C ALA A 259 15.59 13.87 16.31
N VAL A 260 16.47 13.17 15.59
CA VAL A 260 17.20 11.98 16.06
C VAL A 260 18.63 12.27 16.55
N TRP A 261 18.98 13.55 16.76
CA TRP A 261 20.28 13.99 17.29
C TRP A 261 21.49 13.80 16.36
N ASN A 262 21.26 13.68 15.05
CA ASN A 262 22.31 13.64 14.04
C ASN A 262 22.67 15.07 13.60
N GLU A 263 23.39 15.79 14.46
CA GLU A 263 23.67 17.22 14.26
C GLU A 263 24.45 17.51 12.97
N ALA A 264 25.50 16.74 12.71
CA ALA A 264 26.39 16.98 11.56
C ALA A 264 25.63 16.82 10.24
N GLU A 265 24.86 15.74 10.12
CA GLU A 265 24.03 15.43 8.95
C GLU A 265 22.91 16.46 8.77
N ALA A 266 22.26 16.88 9.85
CA ALA A 266 21.23 17.90 9.78
C ALA A 266 21.79 19.25 9.28
N ARG A 267 22.96 19.67 9.78
CA ARG A 267 23.63 20.89 9.31
C ARG A 267 24.03 20.80 7.84
N ALA A 268 24.52 19.65 7.39
CA ALA A 268 24.87 19.42 5.99
C ALA A 268 23.64 19.54 5.07
N ASP A 269 22.52 18.91 5.44
CA ASP A 269 21.27 19.01 4.69
C ASP A 269 20.74 20.45 4.64
N PHE A 270 20.78 21.17 5.77
CA PHE A 270 20.36 22.56 5.84
C PHE A 270 21.25 23.51 5.04
N ALA A 271 22.56 23.27 5.00
CA ALA A 271 23.47 24.00 4.13
C ALA A 271 23.11 23.79 2.65
N LYS A 272 22.79 22.56 2.26
CA LYS A 272 22.36 22.25 0.89
C LYS A 272 21.02 22.90 0.53
N VAL A 273 20.09 23.03 1.48
CA VAL A 273 18.85 23.79 1.27
C VAL A 273 19.15 25.24 0.93
N ILE A 274 20.03 25.91 1.67
CA ILE A 274 20.38 27.33 1.44
C ILE A 274 21.11 27.50 0.10
N GLU A 275 21.98 26.54 -0.25
CA GLU A 275 22.68 26.53 -1.54
C GLU A 275 21.69 26.48 -2.72
N LEU A 276 20.66 25.62 -2.63
CA LEU A 276 19.66 25.43 -3.69
C LEU A 276 18.57 26.51 -3.70
N ASP A 277 18.15 26.98 -2.53
CA ASP A 277 17.13 28.02 -2.36
C ASP A 277 17.49 28.97 -1.20
N PRO A 278 18.19 30.07 -1.49
CA PRO A 278 18.57 31.07 -0.48
C PRO A 278 17.38 31.73 0.23
N SER A 279 16.17 31.70 -0.35
CA SER A 279 14.99 32.31 0.29
C SER A 279 14.58 31.59 1.59
N LEU A 280 15.02 30.35 1.77
CA LEU A 280 14.72 29.54 2.95
C LEU A 280 15.68 29.77 4.12
N GLU A 281 16.68 30.64 4.00
CA GLU A 281 17.70 30.88 5.04
C GLU A 281 17.09 31.19 6.41
N THR A 282 16.07 32.05 6.47
CA THR A 282 15.38 32.38 7.73
C THR A 282 14.68 31.16 8.36
N SER A 283 14.07 30.30 7.53
CA SER A 283 13.41 29.08 7.99
C SER A 283 14.43 28.06 8.50
N VAL A 284 15.54 27.89 7.79
CA VAL A 284 16.65 27.01 8.19
C VAL A 284 17.29 27.49 9.49
N ALA A 285 17.54 28.80 9.64
CA ALA A 285 18.11 29.37 10.86
C ALA A 285 17.25 29.10 12.10
N LYS A 286 15.92 29.10 11.95
CA LYS A 286 14.98 28.75 13.03
C LYS A 286 15.08 27.28 13.44
N GLU A 287 15.18 26.36 12.49
CA GLU A 287 15.33 24.93 12.76
C GLU A 287 16.67 24.62 13.43
N LEU A 288 17.77 25.24 12.95
CA LEU A 288 19.09 25.14 13.55
C LEU A 288 19.12 25.63 15.00
N ARG A 289 18.54 26.81 15.28
CA ARG A 289 18.44 27.34 16.65
C ARG A 289 17.68 26.36 17.56
N THR A 290 16.57 25.81 17.06
CA THR A 290 15.74 24.86 17.82
C THR A 290 16.53 23.59 18.17
N MET A 291 17.32 23.07 17.24
CA MET A 291 18.21 21.93 17.47
C MET A 291 19.30 22.25 18.49
N GLU A 292 19.98 23.40 18.35
CA GLU A 292 21.04 23.85 19.25
C GLU A 292 20.55 24.03 20.69
N ASP A 293 19.35 24.59 20.87
CA ASP A 293 18.73 24.75 22.18
C ASP A 293 18.46 23.38 22.83
N ARG A 294 17.93 22.40 22.08
CA ARG A 294 17.73 21.02 22.56
C ARG A 294 19.04 20.33 22.95
N ILE A 295 20.10 20.53 22.18
CA ILE A 295 21.43 19.98 22.47
C ILE A 295 21.99 20.61 23.76
N ARG A 296 21.89 21.93 23.90
CA ARG A 296 22.35 22.66 25.09
C ARG A 296 21.61 22.22 26.35
N GLU A 297 20.30 22.00 26.27
CA GLU A 297 19.50 21.50 27.38
C GLU A 297 19.94 20.10 27.81
N LYS A 298 20.07 19.17 26.86
CA LYS A 298 20.58 17.81 27.12
C LYS A 298 21.96 17.81 27.77
N GLN A 299 22.88 18.63 27.26
CA GLN A 299 24.22 18.77 27.85
C GLN A 299 24.17 19.34 29.28
N LYS A 300 23.24 20.25 29.57
CA LYS A 300 23.04 20.81 30.91
C LYS A 300 22.52 19.75 31.88
N GLU A 301 21.58 18.93 31.44
CA GLU A 301 21.06 17.79 32.22
C GLU A 301 22.15 16.76 32.51
N GLU A 302 22.93 16.37 31.50
CA GLU A 302 24.04 15.43 31.65
C GLU A 302 25.09 15.96 32.63
N LYS A 303 25.50 17.24 32.49
CA LYS A 303 26.40 17.90 33.47
C LYS A 303 25.83 17.88 34.89
N GLY A 304 24.52 18.06 35.05
CA GLY A 304 23.85 17.96 36.35
C GLY A 304 23.91 16.55 36.94
N ARG A 305 23.63 15.53 36.12
CA ARG A 305 23.72 14.11 36.52
C ARG A 305 25.15 13.73 36.93
N TYR A 306 26.16 14.13 36.16
CA TYR A 306 27.56 13.86 36.49
C TYR A 306 28.00 14.56 37.77
N LYS A 307 27.57 15.81 38.02
CA LYS A 307 27.84 16.50 39.30
C LYS A 307 27.27 15.73 40.50
N ASN A 308 26.06 15.19 40.37
CA ASN A 308 25.43 14.40 41.43
C ASN A 308 26.15 13.06 41.66
N LEU A 309 26.65 12.42 40.60
CA LEU A 309 27.42 11.18 40.72
C LEU A 309 28.78 11.40 41.41
N PHE A 310 29.48 12.49 41.09
CA PHE A 310 30.74 12.85 41.76
C PHE A 310 30.54 13.26 43.23
N ASN A 311 29.45 13.96 43.56
CA ASN A 311 29.11 14.32 44.95
C ASN A 311 28.69 13.11 45.81
N TYR A 312 28.18 12.04 45.21
CA TYR A 312 27.89 10.80 45.92
C TYR A 312 29.20 10.06 46.29
N ASN A 313 30.17 10.04 45.38
CA ASN A 313 31.47 9.42 45.60
C ASN A 313 32.36 10.19 46.61
N SER A 314 32.23 11.51 46.69
CA SER A 314 32.93 12.31 47.71
C SER A 314 32.38 12.11 49.13
N LYS A 315 31.09 11.78 49.28
CA LYS A 315 30.50 11.38 50.58
C LYS A 315 30.87 9.94 50.98
N ALA A 316 31.00 9.02 50.02
CA ALA A 316 31.46 7.65 50.28
C ALA A 316 32.97 7.57 50.59
N SER A 317 33.79 8.51 50.09
CA SER A 317 35.21 8.61 50.40
C SER A 317 35.50 9.28 51.76
N ALA A 318 34.52 9.96 52.37
CA ALA A 318 34.68 10.63 53.66
C ALA A 318 34.53 9.68 54.88
N THR A 319 34.10 8.43 54.67
CA THR A 319 33.93 7.41 55.73
C THR A 319 35.03 6.35 55.76
N ALA A 320 36.05 6.43 54.91
CA ALA A 320 37.17 5.48 54.87
C ALA A 320 38.52 6.17 55.11
N SER A 321 38.72 6.71 56.32
CA SER A 321 40.01 7.22 56.78
C SER A 321 40.27 6.84 58.24
N THR A 322 40.56 5.56 58.49
CA THR A 322 41.35 4.95 59.59
C THR A 322 41.28 3.44 59.34
N VAL A 323 42.33 2.74 58.92
CA VAL A 323 43.47 2.26 59.72
C VAL A 323 44.65 1.93 58.78
N SER A 324 45.88 2.21 59.22
CA SER A 324 47.15 1.96 58.53
C SER A 324 47.56 0.48 58.42
N SER A 325 48.25 0.21 57.30
CA SER A 325 49.40 -0.70 57.09
C SER A 325 49.28 -2.21 57.36
N VAL A 326 49.57 -3.04 56.35
CA VAL A 326 50.83 -3.82 56.17
C VAL A 326 50.73 -4.73 54.92
N PHE A 327 51.76 -4.64 54.05
CA PHE A 327 52.31 -5.60 53.07
C PHE A 327 51.46 -6.78 52.51
N LEU A 328 51.46 -7.02 51.18
CA LEU A 328 52.49 -7.79 50.43
C LEU A 328 52.13 -7.95 48.93
N SER A 329 53.14 -7.64 48.10
CA SER A 329 53.61 -8.29 46.86
C SER A 329 52.69 -8.71 45.70
N THR A 330 53.26 -8.43 44.51
CA THR A 330 53.19 -9.13 43.21
C THR A 330 52.20 -8.64 42.15
N SER A 331 52.76 -8.03 41.10
CA SER A 331 52.23 -7.98 39.73
C SER A 331 52.31 -9.40 39.09
N PRO A 332 51.58 -9.72 37.99
CA PRO A 332 51.78 -9.08 36.68
C PRO A 332 50.51 -8.81 35.85
N SER A 333 50.72 -7.90 34.89
CA SER A 333 49.98 -7.62 33.63
C SER A 333 48.92 -8.61 33.12
N LEU A 334 47.79 -8.08 32.62
CA LEU A 334 47.12 -8.59 31.41
C LEU A 334 46.20 -7.54 30.76
N LYS A 335 46.53 -7.21 29.50
CA LYS A 335 45.63 -6.54 28.54
C LYS A 335 44.51 -7.52 28.18
N LEU A 336 43.25 -7.09 28.17
CA LEU A 336 42.23 -7.75 27.36
C LEU A 336 41.33 -6.72 26.66
N LYS A 337 41.45 -6.72 25.33
CA LYS A 337 40.38 -6.36 24.39
C LYS A 337 39.23 -7.35 24.59
N THR A 338 37.99 -6.88 24.54
CA THR A 338 36.86 -7.77 24.32
C THR A 338 35.98 -7.23 23.20
N TYR A 339 36.07 -7.95 22.09
CA TYR A 339 35.17 -7.98 20.95
C TYR A 339 33.98 -8.86 21.37
N ILE A 340 32.75 -8.41 21.17
CA ILE A 340 31.60 -9.32 21.04
C ILE A 340 30.86 -8.92 19.77
N HIS A 341 30.93 -9.82 18.80
CA HIS A 341 30.15 -9.87 17.57
C HIS A 341 29.13 -11.01 17.71
N SER A 342 28.02 -10.93 16.96
CA SER A 342 26.95 -11.93 16.78
C SER A 342 25.89 -11.90 17.90
N THR A 343 24.59 -11.77 17.66
CA THR A 343 23.76 -12.33 16.57
C THR A 343 22.40 -11.63 16.58
N VAL A 344 21.93 -11.07 15.46
CA VAL A 344 20.56 -11.18 14.87
C VAL A 344 20.59 -10.33 13.58
N VAL A 345 21.02 -10.97 12.48
CA VAL A 345 20.64 -10.59 11.12
C VAL A 345 20.16 -11.88 10.48
N ASN A 346 18.86 -11.97 10.22
CA ASN A 346 18.25 -12.73 9.12
C ASN A 346 16.74 -12.71 9.29
N GLU A 347 16.07 -11.87 8.49
CA GLU A 347 14.86 -12.19 7.71
C GLU A 347 14.29 -10.87 7.20
N LEU A 348 14.62 -10.55 5.94
CA LEU A 348 13.90 -9.67 4.99
C LEU A 348 14.87 -9.16 3.91
N ASN A 349 15.61 -10.06 3.26
CA ASN A 349 16.29 -9.76 2.00
C ASN A 349 16.61 -11.06 1.26
N CYS A 350 15.61 -11.60 0.57
CA CYS A 350 15.78 -12.58 -0.50
C CYS A 350 14.63 -12.43 -1.48
N GLN A 351 14.82 -11.60 -2.50
CA GLN A 351 14.53 -11.91 -3.91
C GLN A 351 14.59 -10.61 -4.73
N LEU A 352 15.79 -10.19 -5.12
CA LEU A 352 16.05 -9.66 -6.46
C LEU A 352 17.57 -9.48 -6.67
N TYR A 353 18.03 -9.93 -7.84
CA TYR A 353 19.37 -9.75 -8.42
C TYR A 353 20.50 -10.68 -7.97
N LEU A 354 20.58 -11.84 -8.64
CA LEU A 354 21.84 -12.45 -9.04
C LEU A 354 21.86 -12.55 -10.57
N TYR A 355 22.43 -11.53 -11.20
CA TYR A 355 23.04 -11.60 -12.53
C TYR A 355 24.32 -10.78 -12.47
N VAL A 356 25.44 -11.44 -12.18
CA VAL A 356 26.77 -10.94 -12.56
C VAL A 356 27.58 -12.12 -13.09
N THR A 357 27.86 -11.98 -14.38
CA THR A 357 28.96 -12.53 -15.17
C THR A 357 30.23 -12.90 -14.38
N THR A 358 30.82 -14.06 -14.71
CA THR A 358 32.29 -14.17 -14.77
C THR A 358 32.71 -15.05 -15.95
N ASN A 359 33.58 -14.49 -16.78
CA ASN A 359 34.35 -15.15 -17.83
C ASN A 359 35.26 -16.24 -17.25
N LYS A 360 35.36 -17.36 -17.96
CA LYS A 360 36.63 -17.96 -18.40
C LYS A 360 36.41 -18.83 -19.63
#